data_AF-A0A9D8AWN7-F1
#
_entry.id   AF-A0A9D8AWN7-F1
#
_cell.length_a   1.000
_cell.length_b   1.000
_cell.length_c   1.000
_cell.angle_alpha   90.00
_cell.angle_beta   90.00
_cell.angle_gamma   90.00
#
_symmetry.space_group_name_H-M   'P 1'
#
loop_
_entity.id
_entity.type
_entity.pdbx_description
1 polymer ?
#
loop_
_entity_poly.entity_id
_entity_poly.type
_entity_poly.pdbx_seq_one_letter_code
_entity_poly.pdbx_strand_id
1 'polypeptide(L)'
;MRAWRTRKVRRSALASLALGVVSLVSLLSAPSASAIWPKLGPVETGAGPTPTPVGLPGEGPWVVRARFSDRSMVRSIARWMEPWEVVGDTQGYIVADVTPLGYERLLDAGFEIEVDQRLTAQLSQANTPLPGQTAGIPGYPCYRTVEETYAFAQSIAMTYPDLAEWIDIGDSWEKAQQGGEPGHDLMVLRLTRSAVPGPKPRLFVMGAAHAREYATAELCTRFAEYLVSQYAIDADVTWLLDYHEIHLLLVANPDGRLHAEAGLPYWRKNTNEHYCSPTFSSRGADLNRNFEFQWGCCGGSSSAQCDETYRGPAPASEPETDAIQSYVRALYPDQRGDDLGSAAPVMATGVFLDIHSHGALVLWPWGFSGTPAPNHAALQTLGRKFAYLNGYRPEQAVGLYPTEGTSDGFAYGELGLAAFTFELGTETFFPECATFENTILPENLQALIYAAKVARTPYLTPMGPDVLDLAVSPAAALSGEAVRLKSVLDDTRYSTANGVESVQNVASAQYYIDVPPWVTTTVPVAHAMIPVDGAFDEEAEDVEAVVTTWGLSTGRHTVFVRGQDAAGHWGAPSAVFLHIQGPAQDPHLRYLPMVGRSGLAAGDESR
;
A
#
# COMPACT_ATOMS: atom_id res chain seq x y z
N MET A 1 1.70 17.05 38.88
CA MET A 1 1.95 16.10 39.99
C MET A 1 0.75 15.17 40.15
N ARG A 2 0.77 13.97 39.55
CA ARG A 2 -0.19 12.90 39.84
C ARG A 2 0.55 11.58 39.87
N ALA A 3 0.33 10.84 40.94
CA ALA A 3 1.14 9.73 41.41
C ALA A 3 0.76 8.40 40.73
N TRP A 4 1.78 7.69 40.25
CA TRP A 4 1.71 6.28 39.84
C TRP A 4 1.56 5.36 41.05
N ARG A 5 0.60 4.44 41.01
CA ARG A 5 0.47 3.32 41.95
C ARG A 5 0.85 2.02 41.24
N THR A 6 1.97 1.42 41.66
CA THR A 6 2.39 0.07 41.25
C THR A 6 1.74 -0.99 42.13
N ARG A 7 1.16 -2.04 41.53
CA ARG A 7 0.74 -3.28 42.23
C ARG A 7 1.48 -4.47 41.65
N LYS A 8 2.13 -5.23 42.56
CA LYS A 8 2.89 -6.47 42.33
C LYS A 8 1.99 -7.60 41.83
N VAL A 9 2.40 -8.29 40.77
CA VAL A 9 1.84 -9.57 40.33
C VAL A 9 2.74 -10.71 40.81
N ARG A 10 2.13 -11.74 41.42
CA ARG A 10 2.76 -12.99 41.87
C ARG A 10 2.83 -13.97 40.69
N ARG A 11 4.00 -14.58 40.47
CA ARG A 11 4.21 -15.71 39.55
C ARG A 11 3.81 -17.01 40.24
N SER A 12 3.08 -17.87 39.53
CA SER A 12 2.90 -19.29 39.86
C SER A 12 3.20 -20.12 38.61
N ALA A 13 4.21 -20.98 38.73
CA ALA A 13 4.64 -21.94 37.74
C ALA A 13 3.77 -23.20 37.83
N LEU A 14 3.44 -23.78 36.67
CA LEU A 14 2.96 -25.16 36.56
C LEU A 14 3.65 -25.82 35.37
N ALA A 15 4.39 -26.87 35.68
CA ALA A 15 4.98 -27.81 34.74
C ALA A 15 3.95 -28.91 34.43
N SER A 16 3.95 -29.43 33.21
CA SER A 16 3.38 -30.75 32.91
C SER A 16 4.13 -31.40 31.76
N LEU A 17 4.41 -32.68 31.96
CA LEU A 17 5.21 -33.59 31.17
C LEU A 17 4.34 -34.42 30.21
N ALA A 18 4.99 -34.93 29.17
CA ALA A 18 4.69 -36.14 28.39
C ALA A 18 3.55 -36.02 27.35
N LEU A 19 3.52 -36.74 26.23
CA LEU A 19 4.18 -37.98 25.82
C LEU A 19 4.11 -38.07 24.29
N GLY A 20 5.09 -38.69 23.64
CA GLY A 20 5.18 -38.77 22.18
C GLY A 20 4.19 -39.74 21.52
N VAL A 21 3.85 -39.43 20.26
CA VAL A 21 3.31 -40.38 19.28
C VAL A 21 4.00 -40.08 17.95
N VAL A 22 4.74 -41.07 17.45
CA VAL A 22 5.35 -41.08 16.11
C VAL A 22 4.34 -41.75 15.18
N SER A 23 3.84 -41.02 14.18
CA SER A 23 3.13 -41.61 13.04
C SER A 23 3.82 -41.17 11.75
N LEU A 24 4.34 -42.17 11.04
CA LEU A 24 4.83 -42.06 9.66
C LEU A 24 3.69 -41.63 8.75
N VAL A 25 3.87 -40.52 8.03
CA VAL A 25 3.16 -40.25 6.77
C VAL A 25 4.20 -39.85 5.73
N SER A 26 4.17 -40.61 4.65
CA SER A 26 5.00 -40.51 3.45
C SER A 26 4.76 -39.20 2.69
N LEU A 27 5.80 -38.37 2.60
CA LEU A 27 5.86 -37.19 1.72
C LEU A 27 6.49 -37.60 0.38
N LEU A 28 5.71 -37.46 -0.70
CA LEU A 28 6.23 -37.30 -2.06
C LEU A 28 6.68 -35.85 -2.19
N SER A 29 8.00 -35.61 -2.14
CA SER A 29 8.61 -34.32 -2.39
C SER A 29 8.81 -34.11 -3.89
N ALA A 30 8.28 -33.00 -4.42
CA ALA A 30 8.71 -32.42 -5.68
C ALA A 30 10.10 -31.77 -5.50
N PRO A 31 10.98 -31.74 -6.51
CA PRO A 31 12.37 -31.39 -6.34
C PRO A 31 12.55 -29.88 -6.17
N SER A 32 13.09 -29.47 -5.01
CA SER A 32 13.71 -28.15 -4.86
C SER A 32 15.03 -28.15 -5.64
N ALA A 33 15.23 -27.13 -6.48
CA ALA A 33 16.48 -26.91 -7.17
C ALA A 33 17.55 -26.45 -6.16
N SER A 34 18.23 -27.40 -5.52
CA SER A 34 19.43 -27.12 -4.74
C SER A 34 20.58 -26.77 -5.70
N ALA A 35 21.00 -25.52 -5.71
CA ALA A 35 22.24 -25.12 -6.36
C ALA A 35 23.43 -25.76 -5.61
N ILE A 36 24.04 -26.79 -6.22
CA ILE A 36 25.23 -27.46 -5.72
C ILE A 36 26.45 -26.63 -6.13
N TRP A 37 27.15 -26.02 -5.17
CA TRP A 37 28.47 -25.43 -5.35
C TRP A 37 29.52 -26.18 -4.51
N PRO A 38 30.78 -26.25 -4.94
CA PRO A 38 31.76 -27.19 -4.40
C PRO A 38 32.18 -26.82 -2.97
N LYS A 39 32.24 -27.83 -2.10
CA LYS A 39 32.86 -27.72 -0.78
C LYS A 39 34.35 -27.41 -0.95
N LEU A 40 34.78 -26.22 -0.51
CA LEU A 40 36.19 -25.93 -0.29
C LEU A 40 36.66 -26.64 0.99
N GLY A 41 37.84 -27.28 0.91
CA GLY A 41 38.44 -28.03 2.01
C GLY A 41 38.89 -27.15 3.18
N PRO A 42 39.27 -27.76 4.31
CA PRO A 42 39.61 -27.02 5.53
C PRO A 42 40.85 -26.14 5.34
N VAL A 43 40.76 -24.91 5.83
CA VAL A 43 41.82 -23.89 5.82
C VAL A 43 42.88 -24.25 6.84
N GLU A 44 44.15 -24.37 6.42
CA GLU A 44 45.30 -24.47 7.31
C GLU A 44 45.52 -23.16 8.07
N THR A 45 45.69 -23.26 9.39
CA THR A 45 45.95 -22.14 10.29
C THR A 45 47.40 -21.66 10.15
N GLY A 46 47.64 -20.72 9.24
CA GLY A 46 48.88 -19.95 9.17
C GLY A 46 48.61 -18.47 9.45
N ALA A 47 49.16 -17.94 10.55
CA ALA A 47 49.16 -16.52 10.85
C ALA A 47 50.03 -15.77 9.83
N GLY A 48 49.42 -15.36 8.72
CA GLY A 48 49.95 -14.42 7.73
C GLY A 48 49.22 -13.08 7.80
N PRO A 49 49.78 -12.00 7.24
CA PRO A 49 49.16 -10.68 7.26
C PRO A 49 47.77 -10.73 6.61
N THR A 50 46.82 -10.03 7.23
CA THR A 50 45.45 -9.83 6.72
C THR A 50 45.50 -9.54 5.22
N PRO A 51 44.77 -10.30 4.37
CA PRO A 51 44.82 -10.05 2.93
C PRO A 51 44.28 -8.65 2.68
N THR A 52 45.11 -7.79 2.07
CA THR A 52 44.68 -6.50 1.54
C THR A 52 43.53 -6.76 0.55
N PRO A 53 42.39 -6.02 0.63
CA PRO A 53 41.28 -6.23 -0.29
C PRO A 53 41.76 -6.06 -1.73
N VAL A 54 41.32 -6.96 -2.61
CA VAL A 54 41.41 -6.78 -4.06
C VAL A 54 40.91 -5.37 -4.39
N GLY A 55 41.73 -4.59 -5.09
CA GLY A 55 41.61 -3.14 -5.20
C GLY A 55 40.18 -2.66 -5.42
N LEU A 56 39.63 -1.98 -4.40
CA LEU A 56 38.33 -1.33 -4.49
C LEU A 56 38.35 -0.29 -5.62
N PRO A 57 37.29 -0.18 -6.42
CA PRO A 57 37.22 0.84 -7.48
C PRO A 57 37.04 2.23 -6.85
N GLY A 58 38.10 3.05 -6.82
CA GLY A 58 38.04 4.45 -6.36
C GLY A 58 37.85 4.63 -4.84
N GLU A 59 37.34 5.80 -4.42
CA GLU A 59 37.11 6.14 -2.99
C GLU A 59 35.68 5.81 -2.50
N GLY A 60 34.90 5.07 -3.30
CA GLY A 60 33.47 4.79 -3.03
C GLY A 60 32.56 6.01 -3.28
N PRO A 61 31.27 5.92 -2.92
CA PRO A 61 30.59 4.77 -2.31
C PRO A 61 30.47 3.56 -3.25
N TRP A 62 30.27 2.38 -2.66
CA TRP A 62 30.10 1.11 -3.39
C TRP A 62 28.78 0.46 -3.03
N VAL A 63 28.22 -0.30 -3.95
CA VAL A 63 27.16 -1.26 -3.62
C VAL A 63 27.81 -2.60 -3.33
N VAL A 64 27.45 -3.20 -2.19
CA VAL A 64 28.02 -4.46 -1.74
C VAL A 64 26.97 -5.52 -1.53
N ARG A 65 27.35 -6.77 -1.83
CA ARG A 65 26.70 -7.98 -1.35
C ARG A 65 27.45 -8.45 -0.11
N ALA A 66 26.88 -8.21 1.06
CA ALA A 66 27.52 -8.57 2.33
C ALA A 66 26.84 -9.81 2.93
N ARG A 67 27.58 -10.91 3.01
CA ARG A 67 27.06 -12.21 3.49
C ARG A 67 26.91 -12.22 5.00
N PHE A 68 25.78 -12.74 5.47
CA PHE A 68 25.51 -13.00 6.87
C PHE A 68 25.31 -14.50 7.12
N SER A 69 25.88 -15.00 8.22
CA SER A 69 25.69 -16.38 8.69
C SER A 69 24.50 -16.53 9.65
N ASP A 70 24.04 -15.41 10.23
CA ASP A 70 22.92 -15.35 11.16
C ASP A 70 22.17 -14.01 11.00
N ARG A 71 20.84 -14.04 11.13
CA ARG A 71 19.99 -12.85 11.08
C ARG A 71 20.38 -11.80 12.14
N SER A 72 21.02 -12.17 13.25
CA SER A 72 21.54 -11.23 14.24
C SER A 72 22.53 -10.24 13.64
N MET A 73 23.27 -10.63 12.60
CA MET A 73 24.19 -9.73 11.88
C MET A 73 23.40 -8.65 11.15
N VAL A 74 22.35 -9.02 10.41
CA VAL A 74 21.44 -8.06 9.74
C VAL A 74 20.79 -7.12 10.77
N ARG A 75 20.33 -7.66 11.91
CA ARG A 75 19.77 -6.85 13.00
C ARG A 75 20.78 -5.86 13.58
N SER A 76 22.07 -6.20 13.61
CA SER A 76 23.10 -5.33 14.17
C SER A 76 23.38 -4.10 13.30
N ILE A 77 23.15 -4.20 11.98
CA ILE A 77 23.42 -3.14 11.02
C ILE A 77 22.20 -2.28 10.69
N ALA A 78 20.99 -2.82 10.82
CA ALA A 78 19.72 -2.09 10.64
C ALA A 78 19.60 -0.83 11.55
N ARG A 79 20.46 -0.75 12.56
CA ARG A 79 20.62 0.41 13.45
C ARG A 79 21.21 1.63 12.78
N TRP A 80 21.92 1.50 11.67
CA TRP A 80 22.69 2.60 11.09
C TRP A 80 22.66 2.66 9.57
N MET A 81 22.22 1.60 8.91
CA MET A 81 22.09 1.50 7.46
C MET A 81 20.85 0.67 7.14
N GLU A 82 20.21 0.99 6.03
CA GLU A 82 19.12 0.18 5.51
C GLU A 82 19.66 -0.81 4.45
N PRO A 83 19.52 -2.12 4.67
CA PRO A 83 19.68 -3.09 3.59
C PRO A 83 18.65 -2.81 2.48
N TRP A 84 19.11 -2.59 1.26
CA TRP A 84 18.24 -2.46 0.08
C TRP A 84 17.47 -3.77 -0.18
N GLU A 85 18.12 -4.89 0.09
CA GLU A 85 17.55 -6.22 -0.04
C GLU A 85 18.14 -7.11 1.06
N VAL A 86 17.34 -8.03 1.58
CA VAL A 86 17.84 -9.12 2.42
C VAL A 86 17.44 -10.47 1.85
N VAL A 87 18.44 -11.20 1.36
CA VAL A 87 18.24 -12.50 0.73
C VAL A 87 18.57 -13.61 1.73
N GLY A 88 17.58 -14.44 2.03
CA GLY A 88 17.72 -15.64 2.87
C GLY A 88 17.14 -15.49 4.28
N ASP A 89 16.41 -16.52 4.75
CA ASP A 89 15.70 -16.47 6.03
C ASP A 89 16.62 -16.68 7.26
N THR A 90 17.71 -17.43 7.11
CA THR A 90 18.61 -17.82 8.23
C THR A 90 20.04 -17.37 8.00
N GLN A 91 20.56 -17.63 6.80
CA GLN A 91 21.85 -17.21 6.28
C GLN A 91 21.67 -16.74 4.83
N GLY A 92 22.54 -15.87 4.35
CA GLY A 92 22.45 -15.33 3.01
C GLY A 92 23.27 -14.06 2.84
N TYR A 93 22.73 -13.04 2.19
CA TYR A 93 23.41 -11.75 2.02
C TYR A 93 22.43 -10.59 2.02
N ILE A 94 22.94 -9.42 2.37
CA ILE A 94 22.27 -8.14 2.13
C ILE A 94 22.84 -7.48 0.89
N VAL A 95 22.03 -6.65 0.23
CA VAL A 95 22.51 -5.63 -0.70
C VAL A 95 22.42 -4.28 -0.01
N ALA A 96 23.47 -3.49 -0.04
CA ALA A 96 23.46 -2.12 0.50
C ALA A 96 24.53 -1.27 -0.18
N ASP A 97 24.31 0.05 -0.27
CA ASP A 97 25.40 0.97 -0.52
C ASP A 97 26.16 1.32 0.74
N VAL A 98 27.48 1.47 0.60
CA VAL A 98 28.39 1.75 1.71
C VAL A 98 29.41 2.80 1.32
N THR A 99 29.62 3.75 2.24
CA THR A 99 30.81 4.60 2.26
C THR A 99 32.03 3.78 2.69
N PRO A 100 33.27 4.30 2.56
CA PRO A 100 34.44 3.65 3.14
C PRO A 100 34.28 3.28 4.62
N LEU A 101 33.66 4.16 5.41
CA LEU A 101 33.37 3.86 6.81
C LEU A 101 32.32 2.75 6.97
N GLY A 102 31.26 2.75 6.15
CA GLY A 102 30.26 1.69 6.15
C GLY A 102 30.84 0.33 5.80
N TYR A 103 31.75 0.29 4.82
CA TYR A 103 32.46 -0.93 4.40
C TYR A 103 33.28 -1.51 5.57
N GLU A 104 34.07 -0.68 6.26
CA GLU A 104 34.82 -1.12 7.44
C GLU A 104 33.90 -1.59 8.58
N ARG A 105 32.78 -0.89 8.82
CA ARG A 105 31.78 -1.32 9.83
C ARG A 105 31.17 -2.68 9.51
N LEU A 106 30.97 -3.01 8.24
CA LEU A 106 30.49 -4.34 7.83
C LEU A 106 31.56 -5.41 8.05
N LEU A 107 32.83 -5.14 7.73
CA LEU A 107 33.94 -6.07 8.01
C LEU A 107 34.09 -6.32 9.52
N ASP A 108 34.04 -5.26 10.33
CA ASP A 108 34.09 -5.33 11.79
C ASP A 108 32.91 -6.10 12.39
N ALA A 109 31.74 -6.04 11.73
CA ALA A 109 30.56 -6.82 12.08
C ALA A 109 30.63 -8.29 11.62
N GLY A 110 31.70 -8.69 10.94
CA GLY A 110 31.97 -10.07 10.51
C GLY A 110 31.32 -10.46 9.18
N PHE A 111 30.87 -9.50 8.37
CA PHE A 111 30.35 -9.80 7.05
C PHE A 111 31.48 -10.15 6.07
N GLU A 112 31.23 -11.14 5.21
CA GLU A 112 32.05 -11.35 4.01
C GLU A 112 31.49 -10.47 2.89
N ILE A 113 32.29 -9.55 2.37
CA ILE A 113 31.82 -8.49 1.46
C ILE A 113 32.31 -8.72 0.03
N GLU A 114 31.39 -8.70 -0.91
CA GLU A 114 31.67 -8.63 -2.35
C GLU A 114 31.15 -7.30 -2.89
N VAL A 115 31.97 -6.55 -3.63
CA VAL A 115 31.51 -5.33 -4.32
C VAL A 115 30.73 -5.72 -5.57
N ASP A 116 29.46 -5.33 -5.65
CA ASP A 116 28.64 -5.49 -6.85
C ASP A 116 29.02 -4.38 -7.84
N GLN A 117 29.89 -4.72 -8.79
CA GLN A 117 30.43 -3.76 -9.77
C GLN A 117 29.34 -3.14 -10.64
N ARG A 118 28.28 -3.90 -10.95
CA ARG A 118 27.17 -3.42 -11.79
C ARG A 118 26.36 -2.38 -11.02
N LEU A 119 25.92 -2.72 -9.81
CA LEU A 119 25.15 -1.79 -8.98
C LEU A 119 25.98 -0.58 -8.55
N THR A 120 27.27 -0.76 -8.29
CA THR A 120 28.22 0.34 -8.01
C THR A 120 28.36 1.30 -9.20
N ALA A 121 28.45 0.77 -10.42
CA ALA A 121 28.51 1.61 -11.62
C ALA A 121 27.21 2.40 -11.82
N GLN A 122 26.06 1.80 -11.53
CA GLN A 122 24.76 2.50 -11.51
C GLN A 122 24.73 3.59 -10.45
N LEU A 123 25.38 3.36 -9.29
CA LEU A 123 25.43 4.33 -8.21
C LEU A 123 26.13 5.64 -8.60
N SER A 124 27.13 5.54 -9.48
CA SER A 124 27.89 6.69 -9.99
C SER A 124 27.30 7.31 -11.27
N GLN A 125 26.21 6.74 -11.82
CA GLN A 125 25.63 7.21 -13.05
C GLN A 125 24.67 8.38 -12.78
N ALA A 126 25.00 9.57 -13.32
CA ALA A 126 24.08 10.70 -13.28
C ALA A 126 22.82 10.39 -14.11
N ASN A 127 21.66 10.72 -13.55
CA ASN A 127 20.40 10.69 -14.27
C ASN A 127 20.43 11.79 -15.35
N THR A 128 20.44 11.39 -16.61
CA THR A 128 20.40 12.31 -17.76
C THR A 128 19.13 12.09 -18.57
N PRO A 129 18.49 13.16 -19.09
CA PRO A 129 17.30 12.99 -19.92
C PRO A 129 17.57 12.09 -21.13
N LEU A 130 16.64 11.20 -21.44
CA LEU A 130 16.69 10.40 -22.67
C LEU A 130 16.56 11.31 -23.90
N PRO A 131 17.04 10.89 -25.10
CA PRO A 131 16.86 11.67 -26.32
C PRO A 131 15.38 12.01 -26.58
N GLY A 132 15.06 13.31 -26.58
CA GLY A 132 13.69 13.79 -26.78
C GLY A 132 12.79 13.75 -25.55
N GLN A 133 13.31 13.41 -24.37
CA GLN A 133 12.57 13.49 -23.11
C GLN A 133 12.27 14.95 -22.77
N THR A 134 10.99 15.27 -22.59
CA THR A 134 10.50 16.62 -22.24
C THR A 134 9.80 16.70 -20.89
N ALA A 135 9.54 15.55 -20.27
CA ALA A 135 8.81 15.41 -19.01
C ALA A 135 9.31 14.18 -18.25
N GLY A 136 8.95 14.10 -16.98
CA GLY A 136 9.38 13.04 -16.07
C GLY A 136 10.82 13.21 -15.59
N ILE A 137 11.17 12.41 -14.59
CA ILE A 137 12.52 12.38 -14.00
C ILE A 137 13.54 12.03 -15.09
N PRO A 138 14.69 12.73 -15.19
CA PRO A 138 15.72 12.44 -16.18
C PRO A 138 16.10 10.95 -16.25
N GLY A 139 15.95 10.34 -17.42
CA GLY A 139 16.21 8.90 -17.62
C GLY A 139 14.99 7.99 -17.39
N TYR A 140 13.94 8.48 -16.73
CA TYR A 140 12.74 7.74 -16.35
C TYR A 140 11.46 8.52 -16.69
N PRO A 141 11.08 8.64 -17.97
CA PRO A 141 9.99 9.50 -18.44
C PRO A 141 8.58 9.12 -17.93
N CYS A 142 8.41 7.93 -17.36
CA CYS A 142 7.16 7.47 -16.75
C CYS A 142 6.98 7.96 -15.31
N TYR A 143 8.05 8.38 -14.62
CA TYR A 143 7.95 8.89 -13.26
C TYR A 143 7.90 10.41 -13.33
N ARG A 144 6.78 10.99 -12.88
CA ARG A 144 6.66 12.43 -12.75
C ARG A 144 7.64 12.98 -11.71
N THR A 145 8.17 14.18 -11.95
CA THR A 145 8.90 14.95 -10.93
C THR A 145 7.97 15.36 -9.78
N VAL A 146 8.52 15.93 -8.70
CA VAL A 146 7.71 16.54 -7.62
C VAL A 146 6.70 17.54 -8.19
N GLU A 147 7.17 18.47 -9.03
CA GLU A 147 6.35 19.54 -9.60
C GLU A 147 5.30 19.00 -10.58
N GLU A 148 5.67 18.04 -11.43
CA GLU A 148 4.72 17.40 -12.35
C GLU A 148 3.64 16.62 -11.59
N THR A 149 4.01 15.95 -10.50
CA THR A 149 3.08 15.22 -9.63
C THR A 149 2.09 16.18 -8.97
N TYR A 150 2.58 17.30 -8.42
CA TYR A 150 1.75 18.31 -7.76
C TYR A 150 0.84 19.02 -8.77
N ALA A 151 1.36 19.40 -9.94
CA ALA A 151 0.58 20.00 -11.01
C ALA A 151 -0.53 19.06 -11.50
N PHE A 152 -0.21 17.76 -11.63
CA PHE A 152 -1.20 16.76 -12.03
C PHE A 152 -2.29 16.57 -10.97
N ALA A 153 -1.94 16.43 -9.69
CA ALA A 153 -2.92 16.30 -8.60
C ALA A 153 -3.81 17.55 -8.47
N GLN A 154 -3.23 18.74 -8.60
CA GLN A 154 -3.99 19.99 -8.66
C GLN A 154 -4.95 20.01 -9.86
N SER A 155 -4.52 19.52 -11.02
CA SER A 155 -5.37 19.43 -12.21
C SER A 155 -6.54 18.46 -12.01
N ILE A 156 -6.35 17.36 -11.27
CA ILE A 156 -7.44 16.45 -10.87
C ILE A 156 -8.46 17.20 -10.01
N ALA A 157 -8.03 17.92 -8.98
CA ALA A 157 -8.92 18.69 -8.12
C ALA A 157 -9.70 19.79 -8.90
N MET A 158 -9.06 20.43 -9.89
CA MET A 158 -9.72 21.42 -10.75
C MET A 158 -10.70 20.80 -11.75
N THR A 159 -10.38 19.63 -12.30
CA THR A 159 -11.19 18.95 -13.32
C THR A 159 -12.37 18.21 -12.71
N TYR A 160 -12.18 17.65 -11.51
CA TYR A 160 -13.16 16.84 -10.79
C TYR A 160 -13.45 17.45 -9.40
N PRO A 161 -13.89 18.72 -9.28
CA PRO A 161 -14.12 19.39 -7.99
C PRO A 161 -15.20 18.71 -7.12
N ASP A 162 -16.03 17.91 -7.79
CA ASP A 162 -17.12 17.12 -7.24
C ASP A 162 -16.66 15.79 -6.61
N LEU A 163 -15.41 15.40 -6.86
CA LEU A 163 -14.78 14.15 -6.42
C LEU A 163 -13.44 14.36 -5.72
N ALA A 164 -12.75 15.48 -5.94
CA ALA A 164 -11.36 15.66 -5.55
C ALA A 164 -11.11 16.99 -4.84
N GLU A 165 -10.30 16.96 -3.79
CA GLU A 165 -9.79 18.14 -3.08
C GLU A 165 -8.27 18.01 -2.88
N TRP A 166 -7.53 19.11 -3.10
CA TRP A 166 -6.09 19.19 -2.90
C TRP A 166 -5.81 19.95 -1.60
N ILE A 167 -5.40 19.22 -0.56
CA ILE A 167 -5.37 19.68 0.84
C ILE A 167 -3.93 19.88 1.28
N ASP A 168 -3.60 21.07 1.75
CA ASP A 168 -2.35 21.36 2.45
C ASP A 168 -2.42 20.82 3.88
N ILE A 169 -1.45 19.99 4.26
CA ILE A 169 -1.35 19.38 5.58
C ILE A 169 -0.15 19.88 6.40
N GLY A 170 0.69 20.74 5.83
CA GLY A 170 1.92 21.24 6.46
C GLY A 170 3.03 21.53 5.46
N ASP A 171 4.22 21.79 5.96
CA ASP A 171 5.36 22.24 5.16
C ASP A 171 6.52 21.23 5.23
N SER A 172 7.30 21.14 4.15
CA SER A 172 8.58 20.44 4.14
C SER A 172 9.65 21.21 4.93
N TRP A 173 10.77 20.57 5.22
CA TRP A 173 11.86 21.18 5.97
C TRP A 173 12.32 22.52 5.38
N GLU A 174 12.67 22.56 4.08
CA GLU A 174 13.21 23.76 3.44
C GLU A 174 12.18 24.89 3.47
N LYS A 175 10.89 24.57 3.31
CA LYS A 175 9.81 25.57 3.36
C LYS A 175 9.57 26.10 4.78
N ALA A 176 9.71 25.25 5.79
CA ALA A 176 9.60 25.64 7.19
C ALA A 176 10.76 26.55 7.64
N GLN A 177 11.90 26.54 6.93
CA GLN A 177 13.06 27.38 7.27
C GLN A 177 12.93 28.80 6.73
N GLN A 178 12.95 29.79 7.62
CA GLN A 178 12.95 31.20 7.23
C GLN A 178 14.23 31.59 6.49
N GLY A 179 14.10 31.91 5.20
CA GLY A 179 15.23 32.31 4.35
C GLY A 179 16.11 31.14 3.87
N GLY A 180 15.61 29.90 4.00
CA GLY A 180 16.20 28.70 3.41
C GLY A 180 15.92 28.55 1.92
N GLU A 181 16.21 27.36 1.37
CA GLU A 181 15.89 27.02 -0.02
C GLU A 181 14.36 26.98 -0.22
N PRO A 182 13.85 27.15 -1.46
CA PRO A 182 12.43 26.99 -1.72
C PRO A 182 12.01 25.52 -1.50
N GLY A 183 11.27 25.25 -0.43
CA GLY A 183 10.64 23.95 -0.18
C GLY A 183 9.20 23.86 -0.71
N HIS A 184 8.46 22.86 -0.24
CA HIS A 184 7.12 22.51 -0.71
C HIS A 184 6.11 22.39 0.44
N ASP A 185 4.85 22.70 0.15
CA ASP A 185 3.73 22.19 0.96
C ASP A 185 3.71 20.66 0.89
N LEU A 186 3.35 20.01 1.99
CA LEU A 186 2.91 18.62 1.99
C LEU A 186 1.43 18.60 1.65
N MET A 187 1.11 17.94 0.54
CA MET A 187 -0.23 17.97 -0.03
C MET A 187 -0.85 16.58 -0.11
N VAL A 188 -2.13 16.49 0.25
CA VAL A 188 -2.94 15.28 0.14
C VAL A 188 -4.06 15.47 -0.88
N LEU A 189 -4.17 14.54 -1.84
CA LEU A 189 -5.30 14.45 -2.73
C LEU A 189 -6.39 13.60 -2.07
N ARG A 190 -7.48 14.23 -1.64
CA ARG A 190 -8.66 13.53 -1.13
C ARG A 190 -9.63 13.24 -2.26
N LEU A 191 -9.95 11.98 -2.48
CA LEU A 191 -10.92 11.50 -3.45
C LEU A 191 -12.16 10.94 -2.74
N THR A 192 -13.32 11.57 -2.97
CA THR A 192 -14.63 11.12 -2.49
C THR A 192 -15.75 11.91 -3.16
N ARG A 193 -16.93 11.29 -3.33
CA ARG A 193 -18.14 12.00 -3.74
C ARG A 193 -18.78 12.71 -2.55
N SER A 194 -18.41 13.96 -2.30
CA SER A 194 -18.91 14.76 -1.16
C SER A 194 -20.43 14.94 -1.14
N ALA A 195 -21.10 14.80 -2.30
CA ALA A 195 -22.56 14.87 -2.40
C ALA A 195 -23.29 13.66 -1.80
N VAL A 196 -22.61 12.52 -1.61
CA VAL A 196 -23.15 11.33 -0.94
C VAL A 196 -22.84 11.43 0.55
N PRO A 197 -23.84 11.65 1.42
CA PRO A 197 -23.62 11.85 2.85
C PRO A 197 -23.44 10.52 3.59
N GLY A 198 -22.87 10.60 4.78
CA GLY A 198 -22.74 9.47 5.71
C GLY A 198 -21.31 9.29 6.20
N PRO A 199 -21.10 8.44 7.21
CA PRO A 199 -19.76 8.06 7.61
C PRO A 199 -19.10 7.30 6.46
N LYS A 200 -17.95 7.79 6.01
CA LYS A 200 -17.16 7.14 4.96
C LYS A 200 -15.90 6.54 5.59
N PRO A 201 -15.70 5.21 5.52
CA PRO A 201 -14.41 4.62 5.86
C PRO A 201 -13.31 5.19 4.97
N ARG A 202 -12.10 5.24 5.54
CA ARG A 202 -10.97 5.95 4.95
C ARG A 202 -9.85 4.98 4.59
N LEU A 203 -9.32 5.14 3.38
CA LEU A 203 -8.03 4.60 2.99
C LEU A 203 -7.04 5.77 2.95
N PHE A 204 -5.93 5.66 3.67
CA PHE A 204 -4.80 6.58 3.54
C PHE A 204 -3.63 5.83 2.89
N VAL A 205 -3.09 6.38 1.80
CA VAL A 205 -1.91 5.87 1.10
C VAL A 205 -0.88 6.98 1.01
N MET A 206 0.36 6.68 1.38
CA MET A 206 1.48 7.59 1.18
C MET A 206 2.59 6.92 0.37
N GLY A 207 3.32 7.73 -0.39
CA GLY A 207 4.50 7.31 -1.14
C GLY A 207 5.64 8.31 -0.99
N ALA A 208 6.83 7.89 -1.42
CA ALA A 208 8.05 8.70 -1.44
C ALA A 208 8.39 9.35 -0.08
N ALA A 209 8.24 8.61 1.03
CA ALA A 209 8.86 9.00 2.30
C ALA A 209 10.39 8.91 2.21
N HIS A 210 10.90 7.95 1.44
CA HIS A 210 12.29 7.92 1.01
C HIS A 210 12.41 8.44 -0.42
N ALA A 211 13.28 9.42 -0.60
CA ALA A 211 13.39 10.18 -1.85
C ALA A 211 13.78 9.34 -3.07
N ARG A 212 14.69 8.38 -2.90
CA ARG A 212 15.21 7.49 -3.97
C ARG A 212 14.17 6.55 -4.58
N GLU A 213 13.03 6.34 -3.94
CA GLU A 213 12.05 5.31 -4.30
C GLU A 213 11.06 5.81 -5.37
N TYR A 214 11.50 5.89 -6.62
CA TYR A 214 10.79 6.64 -7.67
C TYR A 214 9.37 6.14 -7.96
N ALA A 215 9.19 4.82 -8.00
CA ALA A 215 7.93 4.18 -8.40
C ALA A 215 6.77 4.43 -7.44
N THR A 216 7.06 4.78 -6.18
CA THR A 216 6.06 4.86 -5.10
C THR A 216 5.09 6.03 -5.30
N ALA A 217 5.62 7.22 -5.58
CA ALA A 217 4.83 8.41 -5.90
C ALA A 217 4.01 8.22 -7.19
N GLU A 218 4.62 7.61 -8.22
CA GLU A 218 3.93 7.39 -9.49
C GLU A 218 2.80 6.35 -9.34
N LEU A 219 3.00 5.26 -8.59
CA LEU A 219 1.91 4.30 -8.31
C LEU A 219 0.72 4.98 -7.63
N CYS A 220 0.98 5.79 -6.60
CA CYS A 220 -0.08 6.54 -5.90
C CYS A 220 -0.80 7.51 -6.85
N THR A 221 -0.05 8.18 -7.71
CA THR A 221 -0.58 9.13 -8.71
C THR A 221 -1.44 8.41 -9.76
N ARG A 222 -1.01 7.24 -10.26
CA ARG A 222 -1.76 6.42 -11.21
C ARG A 222 -3.01 5.80 -10.59
N PHE A 223 -2.99 5.49 -9.30
CA PHE A 223 -4.20 5.08 -8.58
C PHE A 223 -5.23 6.22 -8.52
N ALA A 224 -4.81 7.46 -8.24
CA ALA A 224 -5.69 8.62 -8.30
C ALA A 224 -6.32 8.79 -9.69
N GLU A 225 -5.49 8.73 -10.74
CA GLU A 225 -5.91 8.83 -12.15
C GLU A 225 -6.93 7.75 -12.51
N TYR A 226 -6.67 6.50 -12.10
CA TYR A 226 -7.59 5.39 -12.31
C TYR A 226 -8.94 5.67 -11.65
N LEU A 227 -8.97 6.06 -10.38
CA LEU A 227 -10.21 6.29 -9.64
C LEU A 227 -11.06 7.40 -10.27
N VAL A 228 -10.46 8.53 -10.65
CA VAL A 228 -11.25 9.64 -11.24
C VAL A 228 -11.65 9.37 -12.69
N SER A 229 -10.83 8.64 -13.46
CA SER A 229 -11.16 8.29 -14.85
C SER A 229 -12.23 7.19 -14.95
N GLN A 230 -12.31 6.29 -13.97
CA GLN A 230 -13.25 5.19 -13.96
C GLN A 230 -14.55 5.47 -13.18
N TYR A 231 -14.64 6.61 -12.47
CA TYR A 231 -15.88 7.00 -11.81
C TYR A 231 -17.04 7.14 -12.82
N ALA A 232 -18.18 6.52 -12.51
CA ALA A 232 -19.35 6.37 -13.36
C ALA A 232 -19.17 5.48 -14.61
N ILE A 233 -18.03 4.80 -14.76
CA ILE A 233 -17.74 3.81 -15.83
C ILE A 233 -17.59 2.42 -15.22
N ASP A 234 -16.72 2.29 -14.23
CA ASP A 234 -16.54 1.08 -13.43
C ASP A 234 -17.42 1.17 -12.17
N ALA A 235 -18.22 0.12 -11.95
CA ALA A 235 -19.17 0.12 -10.84
C ALA A 235 -18.47 0.04 -9.48
N ASP A 236 -17.32 -0.65 -9.38
CA ASP A 236 -16.54 -0.72 -8.16
C ASP A 236 -15.95 0.63 -7.78
N VAL A 237 -15.27 1.28 -8.71
CA VAL A 237 -14.72 2.63 -8.51
C VAL A 237 -15.82 3.63 -8.16
N THR A 238 -16.99 3.51 -8.81
CA THR A 238 -18.11 4.40 -8.53
C THR A 238 -18.59 4.29 -7.09
N TRP A 239 -18.87 3.08 -6.60
CA TRP A 239 -19.32 2.94 -5.21
C TRP A 239 -18.20 3.20 -4.20
N LEU A 240 -16.94 2.95 -4.55
CA LEU A 240 -15.81 3.33 -3.71
C LEU A 240 -15.81 4.84 -3.47
N LEU A 241 -15.88 5.67 -4.50
CA LEU A 241 -15.92 7.13 -4.29
C LEU A 241 -17.24 7.61 -3.67
N ASP A 242 -18.36 6.92 -3.92
CA ASP A 242 -19.64 7.25 -3.28
C ASP A 242 -19.61 7.01 -1.77
N TYR A 243 -19.06 5.89 -1.32
CA TYR A 243 -19.17 5.43 0.07
C TYR A 243 -17.87 5.47 0.87
N HIS A 244 -16.72 5.74 0.27
CA HIS A 244 -15.40 5.79 0.92
C HIS A 244 -14.72 7.15 0.71
N GLU A 245 -13.70 7.41 1.52
CA GLU A 245 -12.76 8.52 1.38
C GLU A 245 -11.36 7.95 1.14
N ILE A 246 -10.71 8.36 0.06
CA ILE A 246 -9.35 7.91 -0.28
C ILE A 246 -8.44 9.13 -0.20
N HIS A 247 -7.41 9.07 0.66
CA HIS A 247 -6.46 10.14 0.91
C HIS A 247 -5.08 9.71 0.42
N LEU A 248 -4.52 10.46 -0.52
CA LEU A 248 -3.27 10.12 -1.18
C LEU A 248 -2.22 11.21 -0.92
N LEU A 249 -1.23 10.92 -0.08
CA LEU A 249 -0.02 11.73 0.07
C LEU A 249 1.00 11.25 -0.96
N LEU A 250 1.03 11.93 -2.11
CA LEU A 250 1.77 11.45 -3.28
C LEU A 250 3.29 11.55 -3.09
N VAL A 251 3.77 12.61 -2.42
CA VAL A 251 5.18 12.84 -2.12
C VAL A 251 5.32 13.26 -0.67
N ALA A 252 5.70 12.33 0.20
CA ALA A 252 5.88 12.60 1.63
C ALA A 252 7.20 13.34 1.96
N ASN A 253 8.20 13.25 1.09
CA ASN A 253 9.51 13.90 1.24
C ASN A 253 9.89 14.69 -0.03
N PRO A 254 9.23 15.83 -0.31
CA PRO A 254 9.43 16.57 -1.55
C PRO A 254 10.86 17.15 -1.66
N ASP A 255 11.43 17.66 -0.57
CA ASP A 255 12.76 18.26 -0.60
C ASP A 255 13.85 17.21 -0.88
N GLY A 256 13.80 16.06 -0.21
CA GLY A 256 14.72 14.96 -0.49
C GLY A 256 14.54 14.43 -1.91
N ARG A 257 13.29 14.35 -2.38
CA ARG A 257 12.96 13.88 -3.74
C ARG A 257 13.58 14.78 -4.81
N LEU A 258 13.58 16.10 -4.64
CA LEU A 258 14.27 17.01 -5.55
C LEU A 258 15.77 16.74 -5.66
N HIS A 259 16.45 16.41 -4.55
CA HIS A 259 17.87 16.01 -4.61
C HIS A 259 18.05 14.72 -5.40
N ALA A 260 17.16 13.74 -5.21
CA ALA A 260 17.20 12.50 -5.96
C ALA A 260 17.01 12.75 -7.47
N GLU A 261 16.06 13.61 -7.85
CA GLU A 261 15.77 13.98 -9.23
C GLU A 261 16.90 14.81 -9.88
N ALA A 262 17.61 15.63 -9.08
CA ALA A 262 18.71 16.48 -9.52
C ALA A 262 20.06 15.77 -9.71
N GLY A 263 20.09 14.43 -9.64
CA GLY A 263 21.30 13.65 -9.90
C GLY A 263 22.02 13.15 -8.64
N LEU A 264 21.37 13.17 -7.48
CA LEU A 264 21.76 12.39 -6.30
C LEU A 264 20.79 11.21 -6.09
N PRO A 265 20.65 10.28 -7.06
CA PRO A 265 19.51 9.36 -7.11
C PRO A 265 19.32 8.52 -5.84
N TYR A 266 20.37 8.27 -5.07
CA TYR A 266 20.34 7.48 -3.83
C TYR A 266 20.04 8.28 -2.56
N TRP A 267 19.73 9.58 -2.68
CA TRP A 267 19.26 10.38 -1.57
C TRP A 267 18.01 9.74 -0.95
N ARG A 268 18.01 9.53 0.36
CA ARG A 268 16.93 8.84 1.09
C ARG A 268 16.14 9.78 2.00
N LYS A 269 16.86 10.45 2.89
CA LYS A 269 16.33 11.22 4.04
C LYS A 269 15.65 12.52 3.59
N ASN A 270 15.07 13.27 4.53
CA ASN A 270 14.76 14.69 4.26
C ASN A 270 16.05 15.51 4.11
N THR A 271 15.96 16.83 3.97
CA THR A 271 17.12 17.67 3.67
C THR A 271 17.68 18.43 4.85
N ASN A 272 17.16 18.20 6.06
CA ASN A 272 17.48 18.96 7.26
C ASN A 272 19.00 19.12 7.47
N GLU A 273 19.49 20.34 7.22
CA GLU A 273 20.91 20.67 7.22
C GLU A 273 21.49 20.82 8.63
N HIS A 274 20.67 20.71 9.69
CA HIS A 274 21.16 20.68 11.06
C HIS A 274 21.73 19.31 11.47
N TYR A 275 21.53 18.27 10.64
CA TYR A 275 21.99 16.92 10.91
C TYR A 275 23.06 16.49 9.92
N CYS A 276 24.20 16.03 10.44
CA CYS A 276 25.40 15.82 9.64
C CYS A 276 25.91 17.14 9.03
N SER A 277 26.99 17.09 8.23
CA SER A 277 27.45 18.30 7.54
C SER A 277 26.40 18.74 6.50
N PRO A 278 26.06 20.04 6.40
CA PRO A 278 25.21 20.57 5.34
C PRO A 278 25.68 20.23 3.93
N THR A 279 26.98 19.96 3.75
CA THR A 279 27.59 19.64 2.45
C THR A 279 27.55 18.14 2.11
N PHE A 280 27.14 17.29 3.05
CA PHE A 280 27.12 15.84 2.84
C PHE A 280 25.77 15.40 2.30
N SER A 281 25.78 14.42 1.39
CA SER A 281 24.58 13.77 0.87
C SER A 281 23.87 12.88 1.90
N SER A 282 24.46 12.72 3.08
CA SER A 282 23.92 11.96 4.21
C SER A 282 23.27 12.84 5.28
N ARG A 283 22.99 14.13 5.01
CA ARG A 283 22.28 15.02 5.94
C ARG A 283 20.79 14.66 6.03
N GLY A 284 20.08 15.26 6.99
CA GLY A 284 18.67 14.98 7.25
C GLY A 284 18.41 13.80 8.19
N ALA A 285 17.13 13.56 8.46
CA ALA A 285 16.60 12.43 9.23
C ALA A 285 15.80 11.47 8.35
N ASP A 286 15.80 10.19 8.72
CA ASP A 286 14.95 9.17 8.12
C ASP A 286 13.52 9.37 8.63
N LEU A 287 12.63 9.84 7.75
CA LEU A 287 11.23 10.12 8.10
C LEU A 287 10.51 8.87 8.60
N ASN A 288 10.82 7.68 8.08
CA ASN A 288 10.24 6.42 8.53
C ASN A 288 11.00 5.81 9.73
N ARG A 289 11.78 6.61 10.45
CA ARG A 289 12.26 6.33 11.82
C ARG A 289 11.90 7.44 12.81
N ASN A 290 11.19 8.48 12.35
CA ASN A 290 10.94 9.68 13.13
C ASN A 290 9.57 9.71 13.83
N PHE A 291 8.62 8.83 13.48
CA PHE A 291 7.27 8.83 14.08
C PHE A 291 7.30 8.53 15.58
N GLU A 292 6.30 9.04 16.32
CA GLU A 292 6.26 9.00 17.79
C GLU A 292 6.19 7.59 18.39
N PHE A 293 5.48 6.67 17.73
CA PHE A 293 5.23 5.36 18.28
C PHE A 293 6.50 4.50 18.31
N GLN A 294 6.90 4.10 19.53
CA GLN A 294 8.10 3.30 19.79
C GLN A 294 9.41 3.93 19.28
N TRP A 295 9.45 5.25 19.12
CA TRP A 295 10.66 5.97 18.72
C TRP A 295 11.83 5.67 19.68
N GLY A 296 12.99 5.25 19.13
CA GLY A 296 14.21 5.05 19.92
C GLY A 296 14.19 3.87 20.90
N CYS A 297 13.20 2.97 20.86
CA CYS A 297 12.95 2.00 21.94
C CYS A 297 13.90 0.79 21.96
N CYS A 298 14.29 0.31 20.80
CA CYS A 298 14.56 -1.10 20.54
C CYS A 298 15.78 -1.32 19.64
N GLY A 299 16.39 -0.25 19.13
CA GLY A 299 17.57 -0.31 18.28
C GLY A 299 17.24 -0.73 16.85
N GLY A 300 16.15 -0.18 16.30
CA GLY A 300 15.79 -0.24 14.88
C GLY A 300 16.16 1.02 14.08
N SER A 301 16.91 1.94 14.69
CA SER A 301 17.41 3.19 14.07
C SER A 301 18.63 3.76 14.80
N SER A 302 19.24 4.81 14.25
CA SER A 302 20.48 5.43 14.75
C SER A 302 20.22 6.75 15.46
N SER A 303 21.04 7.05 16.47
CA SER A 303 21.19 8.41 17.03
C SER A 303 22.36 9.19 16.42
N ALA A 304 23.16 8.57 15.55
CA ALA A 304 24.26 9.27 14.88
C ALA A 304 23.72 10.00 13.64
N GLN A 305 23.90 11.31 13.58
CA GLN A 305 23.26 12.17 12.56
C GLN A 305 23.62 11.84 11.11
N CYS A 306 24.82 11.28 10.88
CA CYS A 306 25.28 10.92 9.54
C CYS A 306 24.91 9.48 9.11
N ASP A 307 24.31 8.68 10.00
CA ASP A 307 23.80 7.36 9.61
C ASP A 307 22.56 7.50 8.73
N GLU A 308 22.32 6.53 7.83
CA GLU A 308 21.17 6.55 6.92
C GLU A 308 19.85 6.43 7.66
N THR A 309 19.84 5.69 8.77
CA THR A 309 18.66 5.45 9.60
C THR A 309 18.62 6.41 10.80
N TYR A 310 19.19 7.61 10.69
CA TYR A 310 19.16 8.61 11.75
C TYR A 310 17.72 9.02 12.06
N ARG A 311 17.26 8.75 13.29
CA ARG A 311 15.85 8.91 13.69
C ARG A 311 15.42 10.34 14.04
N GLY A 312 16.29 11.32 13.90
CA GLY A 312 16.10 12.67 14.45
C GLY A 312 16.50 12.77 15.94
N PRO A 313 16.49 13.98 16.52
CA PRO A 313 16.82 14.21 17.93
C PRO A 313 15.67 13.92 18.90
N ALA A 314 14.44 13.85 18.41
CA ALA A 314 13.22 13.60 19.17
C ALA A 314 12.18 12.92 18.25
N PRO A 315 11.15 12.24 18.80
CA PRO A 315 10.02 11.79 18.00
C PRO A 315 9.31 12.99 17.36
N ALA A 316 8.86 12.81 16.12
CA ALA A 316 8.23 13.83 15.27
C ALA A 316 9.00 15.16 15.24
N SER A 317 10.33 15.08 15.18
CA SER A 317 11.18 16.26 15.08
C SER A 317 11.15 16.90 13.70
N GLU A 318 10.84 16.13 12.66
CA GLU A 318 10.79 16.63 11.29
C GLU A 318 9.39 17.19 10.98
N PRO A 319 9.29 18.37 10.32
CA PRO A 319 8.01 18.98 10.02
C PRO A 319 7.16 18.11 9.08
N GLU A 320 7.78 17.34 8.19
CA GLU A 320 7.08 16.36 7.35
C GLU A 320 6.40 15.28 8.20
N THR A 321 7.14 14.68 9.14
CA THR A 321 6.60 13.64 10.03
C THR A 321 5.49 14.20 10.91
N ASP A 322 5.65 15.39 11.49
CA ASP A 322 4.64 16.02 12.34
C ASP A 322 3.34 16.32 11.56
N ALA A 323 3.46 16.86 10.34
CA ALA A 323 2.33 17.13 9.46
C ALA A 323 1.56 15.84 9.12
N ILE A 324 2.27 14.77 8.73
CA ILE A 324 1.66 13.48 8.37
C ILE A 324 0.92 12.88 9.56
N GLN A 325 1.58 12.74 10.71
CA GLN A 325 0.95 12.11 11.88
C GLN A 325 -0.23 12.94 12.39
N SER A 326 -0.13 14.28 12.36
CA SER A 326 -1.20 15.19 12.79
C SER A 326 -2.41 15.09 11.89
N TYR A 327 -2.20 15.00 10.57
CA TYR A 327 -3.26 14.80 9.61
C TYR A 327 -3.94 13.44 9.80
N VAL A 328 -3.18 12.34 9.90
CA VAL A 328 -3.73 10.99 10.09
C VAL A 328 -4.50 10.91 11.43
N ARG A 329 -3.97 11.48 12.51
CA ARG A 329 -4.65 11.56 13.82
C ARG A 329 -5.93 12.39 13.76
N ALA A 330 -6.01 13.41 12.92
CA ALA A 330 -7.24 14.16 12.69
C ALA A 330 -8.26 13.38 11.83
N LEU A 331 -7.80 12.48 10.96
CA LEU A 331 -8.65 11.64 10.11
C LEU A 331 -9.22 10.43 10.84
N TYR A 332 -8.52 9.84 11.79
CA TYR A 332 -8.95 8.58 12.38
C TYR A 332 -9.19 8.70 13.88
N PRO A 333 -10.27 8.09 14.41
CA PRO A 333 -10.37 7.91 15.84
C PRO A 333 -9.25 6.97 16.30
N ASP A 334 -8.75 7.18 17.52
CA ASP A 334 -8.03 6.13 18.23
C ASP A 334 -9.00 4.98 18.56
N GLN A 335 -8.70 3.79 18.04
CA GLN A 335 -9.52 2.59 18.15
C GLN A 335 -8.86 1.53 19.03
N ARG A 336 -7.74 1.82 19.70
CA ARG A 336 -6.95 0.85 20.46
C ARG A 336 -6.63 1.41 21.84
N GLY A 337 -6.10 0.57 22.73
CA GLY A 337 -5.59 1.03 24.03
C GLY A 337 -4.12 1.44 23.94
N ASP A 338 -3.70 2.39 24.80
CA ASP A 338 -2.33 2.89 24.99
C ASP A 338 -1.35 1.85 25.59
N ASP A 339 -1.35 0.62 25.08
CA ASP A 339 -0.49 -0.47 25.50
C ASP A 339 -0.16 -1.40 24.32
N LEU A 340 0.74 -2.37 24.49
CA LEU A 340 1.16 -3.28 23.40
C LEU A 340 0.33 -4.57 23.29
N GLY A 341 -0.59 -4.82 24.21
CA GLY A 341 -1.39 -6.05 24.32
C GLY A 341 -2.86 -5.90 23.91
N SER A 342 -3.40 -4.68 23.88
CA SER A 342 -4.79 -4.41 23.47
C SER A 342 -4.95 -4.51 21.96
N ALA A 343 -6.01 -5.19 21.50
CA ALA A 343 -6.39 -5.22 20.09
C ALA A 343 -7.37 -4.10 19.77
N ALA A 344 -7.31 -3.57 18.54
CA ALA A 344 -8.41 -2.79 17.99
C ALA A 344 -9.65 -3.69 17.83
N PRO A 345 -10.88 -3.18 18.01
CA PRO A 345 -12.10 -3.92 17.75
C PRO A 345 -12.12 -4.53 16.35
N VAL A 346 -12.75 -5.69 16.17
CA VAL A 346 -12.89 -6.32 14.85
C VAL A 346 -13.66 -5.46 13.84
N MET A 347 -14.50 -4.53 14.33
CA MET A 347 -15.23 -3.56 13.52
C MET A 347 -14.47 -2.23 13.33
N ALA A 348 -13.23 -2.13 13.80
CA ALA A 348 -12.40 -0.96 13.58
C ALA A 348 -12.28 -0.69 12.07
N THR A 349 -12.31 0.58 11.72
CA THR A 349 -12.31 1.08 10.34
C THR A 349 -10.99 1.77 10.04
N GLY A 350 -10.60 1.76 8.77
CA GLY A 350 -9.43 2.46 8.28
C GLY A 350 -8.28 1.54 7.89
N VAL A 351 -7.74 1.79 6.70
CA VAL A 351 -6.52 1.16 6.19
C VAL A 351 -5.47 2.25 5.95
N PHE A 352 -4.25 1.99 6.40
CA PHE A 352 -3.10 2.85 6.20
C PHE A 352 -2.04 2.08 5.40
N LEU A 353 -1.61 2.62 4.26
CA LEU A 353 -0.57 2.02 3.43
C LEU A 353 0.59 3.00 3.27
N ASP A 354 1.79 2.56 3.65
CA ASP A 354 3.03 3.23 3.28
C ASP A 354 3.70 2.47 2.12
N ILE A 355 3.86 3.14 0.99
CA ILE A 355 4.37 2.55 -0.24
C ILE A 355 5.85 2.91 -0.38
N HIS A 356 6.68 1.89 -0.24
CA HIS A 356 8.13 1.92 -0.35
C HIS A 356 8.64 1.12 -1.57
N SER A 357 9.93 1.18 -1.83
CA SER A 357 10.61 0.23 -2.70
C SER A 357 12.05 0.03 -2.23
N HIS A 358 12.67 -1.14 -2.34
CA HIS A 358 12.21 -2.34 -3.04
C HIS A 358 12.37 -3.59 -2.17
N GLY A 359 11.76 -4.69 -2.61
CA GLY A 359 11.85 -5.99 -1.94
C GLY A 359 10.72 -6.96 -2.29
N ALA A 360 9.66 -6.50 -2.98
CA ALA A 360 8.44 -7.25 -3.26
C ALA A 360 7.84 -7.84 -1.98
N LEU A 361 7.60 -6.96 -0.99
CA LEU A 361 7.11 -7.32 0.33
C LEU A 361 5.77 -6.67 0.64
N VAL A 362 4.94 -7.39 1.39
CA VAL A 362 3.78 -6.84 2.11
C VAL A 362 4.05 -7.04 3.59
N LEU A 363 4.32 -5.94 4.28
CA LEU A 363 4.73 -5.91 5.67
C LEU A 363 3.61 -5.43 6.57
N TRP A 364 3.46 -6.04 7.75
CA TRP A 364 2.54 -5.58 8.80
C TRP A 364 3.22 -5.50 10.17
N PRO A 365 2.66 -4.73 11.11
CA PRO A 365 3.20 -4.58 12.45
C PRO A 365 3.41 -5.90 13.23
N TRP A 366 4.40 -5.97 14.12
CA TRP A 366 5.33 -4.89 14.47
C TRP A 366 6.65 -4.96 13.72
N GLY A 367 7.27 -3.80 13.49
CA GLY A 367 8.66 -3.67 13.04
C GLY A 367 9.70 -3.81 14.17
N PHE A 368 9.38 -3.37 15.39
CA PHE A 368 10.36 -3.32 16.50
C PHE A 368 10.44 -4.60 17.33
N SER A 369 9.48 -5.52 17.18
CA SER A 369 9.32 -6.68 18.07
C SER A 369 8.88 -7.92 17.31
N GLY A 370 9.51 -9.06 17.62
CA GLY A 370 9.11 -10.39 17.16
C GLY A 370 7.83 -10.93 17.81
N THR A 371 7.34 -10.28 18.88
CA THR A 371 6.03 -10.60 19.43
C THR A 371 4.96 -10.16 18.42
N PRO A 372 3.97 -10.99 18.08
CA PRO A 372 2.89 -10.58 17.19
C PRO A 372 2.09 -9.39 17.72
N ALA A 373 1.60 -8.55 16.81
CA ALA A 373 0.59 -7.53 17.11
C ALA A 373 -0.71 -8.16 17.67
N PRO A 374 -1.46 -7.47 18.55
CA PRO A 374 -2.71 -8.01 19.07
C PRO A 374 -3.76 -8.38 17.99
N ASN A 375 -3.78 -7.68 16.84
CA ASN A 375 -4.61 -7.99 15.68
C ASN A 375 -3.90 -8.88 14.63
N HIS A 376 -2.80 -9.54 14.99
CA HIS A 376 -1.90 -10.23 14.05
C HIS A 376 -2.60 -11.15 13.07
N ALA A 377 -3.54 -12.00 13.52
CA ALA A 377 -4.23 -12.95 12.64
C ALA A 377 -4.94 -12.22 11.49
N ALA A 378 -5.74 -11.20 11.80
CA ALA A 378 -6.48 -10.44 10.79
C ALA A 378 -5.54 -9.59 9.89
N LEU A 379 -4.47 -9.03 10.45
CA LEU A 379 -3.44 -8.33 9.66
C LEU A 379 -2.73 -9.30 8.69
N GLN A 380 -2.40 -10.51 9.13
CA GLN A 380 -1.78 -11.53 8.30
C GLN A 380 -2.72 -11.97 7.17
N THR A 381 -4.01 -12.20 7.46
CA THR A 381 -5.00 -12.58 6.44
C THR A 381 -5.11 -11.50 5.35
N LEU A 382 -5.25 -10.23 5.74
CA LEU A 382 -5.28 -9.11 4.80
C LEU A 382 -3.94 -8.96 4.04
N GLY A 383 -2.80 -9.06 4.74
CA GLY A 383 -1.48 -9.02 4.13
C GLY A 383 -1.29 -10.11 3.07
N ARG A 384 -1.82 -11.32 3.30
CA ARG A 384 -1.81 -12.41 2.32
C ARG A 384 -2.74 -12.18 1.14
N LYS A 385 -3.88 -11.51 1.32
CA LYS A 385 -4.72 -11.09 0.18
C LYS A 385 -4.00 -10.06 -0.69
N PHE A 386 -3.39 -9.05 -0.08
CA PHE A 386 -2.58 -8.09 -0.83
C PHE A 386 -1.44 -8.78 -1.59
N ALA A 387 -0.70 -9.66 -0.91
CA ALA A 387 0.37 -10.46 -1.50
C ALA A 387 -0.11 -11.42 -2.61
N TYR A 388 -1.35 -11.91 -2.54
CA TYR A 388 -1.93 -12.70 -3.63
C TYR A 388 -2.14 -11.84 -4.87
N LEU A 389 -2.64 -10.61 -4.68
CA LEU A 389 -2.97 -9.67 -5.76
C LEU A 389 -1.71 -9.12 -6.43
N ASN A 390 -0.69 -8.75 -5.66
CA ASN A 390 0.54 -8.16 -6.19
C ASN A 390 1.72 -9.13 -6.32
N GLY A 391 1.53 -10.42 -5.98
CA GLY A 391 2.58 -11.44 -6.11
C GLY A 391 3.75 -11.29 -5.13
N TYR A 392 3.62 -10.45 -4.10
CA TYR A 392 4.70 -10.17 -3.15
C TYR A 392 4.76 -11.19 -2.01
N ARG A 393 5.85 -11.15 -1.24
CA ARG A 393 6.01 -11.96 -0.03
C ARG A 393 5.34 -11.25 1.17
N PRO A 394 4.35 -11.87 1.83
CA PRO A 394 3.74 -11.32 3.03
C PRO A 394 4.56 -11.68 4.28
N GLU A 395 4.90 -10.72 5.14
CA GLU A 395 5.51 -11.03 6.44
C GLU A 395 5.29 -9.94 7.51
N GLN A 396 5.47 -10.31 8.79
CA GLN A 396 5.56 -9.30 9.85
C GLN A 396 6.83 -8.46 9.62
N ALA A 397 6.75 -7.13 9.75
CA ALA A 397 7.81 -6.19 9.39
C ALA A 397 9.19 -6.49 10.03
N VAL A 398 9.23 -6.88 11.31
CA VAL A 398 10.48 -7.30 11.99
C VAL A 398 11.15 -8.53 11.35
N GLY A 399 10.38 -9.27 10.55
CA GLY A 399 10.80 -10.40 9.74
C GLY A 399 11.87 -10.01 8.74
N LEU A 400 11.85 -8.78 8.22
CA LEU A 400 12.88 -8.20 7.36
C LEU A 400 14.10 -7.77 8.20
N TYR A 401 13.91 -6.82 9.11
CA TYR A 401 14.81 -6.44 10.21
C TYR A 401 14.09 -5.53 11.21
N PRO A 402 14.61 -5.37 12.44
CA PRO A 402 14.03 -4.46 13.42
C PRO A 402 14.00 -3.01 12.94
N THR A 403 12.83 -2.39 13.03
CA THR A 403 12.59 -0.96 12.76
C THR A 403 11.81 -0.34 13.92
N GLU A 404 11.91 0.96 14.12
CA GLU A 404 11.19 1.69 15.18
C GLU A 404 10.89 3.13 14.74
N GLY A 405 9.86 3.76 15.28
CA GLY A 405 9.42 5.09 14.84
C GLY A 405 8.94 5.10 13.38
N THR A 406 8.29 4.02 12.94
CA THR A 406 7.77 3.87 11.57
C THR A 406 6.34 4.37 11.45
N SER A 407 5.94 4.76 10.24
CA SER A 407 4.61 5.26 9.90
C SER A 407 3.50 4.22 10.15
N ASP A 408 3.71 2.98 9.71
CA ASP A 408 2.82 1.83 9.91
C ASP A 408 2.69 1.46 11.41
N GLY A 409 3.80 1.55 12.12
CA GLY A 409 3.89 1.37 13.57
C GLY A 409 3.06 2.40 14.31
N PHE A 410 3.11 3.67 13.91
CA PHE A 410 2.23 4.73 14.41
C PHE A 410 0.76 4.45 14.08
N ALA A 411 0.44 4.21 12.81
CA ALA A 411 -0.94 4.03 12.35
C ALA A 411 -1.66 2.86 13.06
N TYR A 412 -1.00 1.71 13.25
CA TYR A 412 -1.57 0.61 14.02
C TYR A 412 -1.41 0.80 15.52
N GLY A 413 -0.22 1.19 15.97
CA GLY A 413 0.15 1.19 17.38
C GLY A 413 -0.56 2.23 18.21
N GLU A 414 -0.76 3.42 17.64
CA GLU A 414 -1.48 4.52 18.28
C GLU A 414 -2.97 4.49 17.93
N LEU A 415 -3.34 4.28 16.66
CA LEU A 415 -4.73 4.48 16.21
C LEU A 415 -5.53 3.19 15.99
N GLY A 416 -4.87 2.03 15.97
CA GLY A 416 -5.51 0.73 15.71
C GLY A 416 -5.93 0.50 14.26
N LEU A 417 -5.38 1.25 13.30
CA LEU A 417 -5.66 1.10 11.87
C LEU A 417 -5.05 -0.18 11.30
N ALA A 418 -5.68 -0.77 10.29
CA ALA A 418 -5.05 -1.85 9.55
C ALA A 418 -3.90 -1.27 8.70
N ALA A 419 -2.70 -1.26 9.27
CA ALA A 419 -1.53 -0.60 8.71
C ALA A 419 -0.59 -1.60 8.04
N PHE A 420 -0.10 -1.25 6.84
CA PHE A 420 0.83 -2.05 6.07
C PHE A 420 1.88 -1.19 5.39
N THR A 421 3.02 -1.81 5.11
CA THR A 421 4.04 -1.28 4.20
C THR A 421 4.14 -2.18 2.98
N PHE A 422 4.13 -1.61 1.78
CA PHE A 422 4.44 -2.34 0.55
C PHE A 422 5.84 -1.97 0.07
N GLU A 423 6.70 -2.95 -0.19
CA GLU A 423 8.00 -2.73 -0.85
C GLU A 423 7.87 -3.12 -2.32
N LEU A 424 7.81 -2.15 -3.22
CA LEU A 424 7.56 -2.37 -4.64
C LEU A 424 8.78 -2.95 -5.37
N GLY A 425 8.56 -3.92 -6.27
CA GLY A 425 9.61 -4.46 -7.15
C GLY A 425 10.73 -5.21 -6.40
N THR A 426 11.65 -5.86 -7.13
CA THR A 426 12.60 -6.81 -6.52
C THR A 426 14.07 -6.42 -6.58
N GLU A 427 14.49 -5.47 -7.43
CA GLU A 427 15.93 -5.35 -7.77
C GLU A 427 16.53 -3.93 -7.73
N THR A 428 15.70 -2.88 -7.70
CA THR A 428 16.18 -1.50 -7.82
C THR A 428 15.16 -0.50 -7.30
N PHE A 429 15.65 0.65 -6.81
CA PHE A 429 14.84 1.83 -6.48
C PHE A 429 14.33 2.58 -7.72
N PHE A 430 14.95 2.32 -8.88
CA PHE A 430 14.61 2.97 -10.16
C PHE A 430 14.29 1.91 -11.21
N PRO A 431 13.11 1.27 -11.13
CA PRO A 431 12.70 0.32 -12.17
C PRO A 431 12.63 1.02 -13.53
N GLU A 432 12.94 0.29 -14.60
CA GLU A 432 12.68 0.82 -15.93
C GLU A 432 11.17 1.04 -16.14
N CYS A 433 10.81 2.02 -16.97
CA CYS A 433 9.40 2.32 -17.25
C CYS A 433 8.63 1.12 -17.78
N ALA A 434 9.27 0.23 -18.54
CA ALA A 434 8.63 -1.00 -18.99
C ALA A 434 8.27 -1.92 -17.82
N THR A 435 9.13 -2.07 -16.83
CA THR A 435 8.86 -2.86 -15.62
C THR A 435 7.76 -2.22 -14.79
N PHE A 436 7.76 -0.89 -14.67
CA PHE A 436 6.69 -0.18 -13.97
C PHE A 436 5.33 -0.39 -14.63
N GLU A 437 5.20 -0.06 -15.92
CA GLU A 437 3.92 -0.08 -16.63
C GLU A 437 3.35 -1.51 -16.80
N ASN A 438 4.22 -2.50 -17.03
CA ASN A 438 3.76 -3.85 -17.38
C ASN A 438 3.69 -4.81 -16.18
N THR A 439 4.29 -4.48 -15.03
CA THR A 439 4.36 -5.37 -13.87
C THR A 439 3.96 -4.65 -12.59
N ILE A 440 4.74 -3.66 -12.14
CA ILE A 440 4.52 -3.03 -10.82
C ILE A 440 3.14 -2.36 -10.75
N LEU A 441 2.77 -1.57 -11.76
CA LEU A 441 1.51 -0.83 -11.77
C LEU A 441 0.27 -1.74 -11.77
N PRO A 442 0.06 -2.65 -12.74
CA PRO A 442 -1.17 -3.43 -12.82
C PRO A 442 -1.41 -4.32 -11.60
N GLU A 443 -0.36 -4.93 -11.06
CA GLU A 443 -0.41 -5.81 -9.89
C GLU A 443 -0.76 -5.03 -8.61
N ASN A 444 -0.08 -3.91 -8.35
CA ASN A 444 -0.32 -3.13 -7.15
C ASN A 444 -1.62 -2.31 -7.23
N LEU A 445 -2.07 -1.92 -8.42
CA LEU A 445 -3.36 -1.26 -8.59
C LEU A 445 -4.52 -2.15 -8.10
N GLN A 446 -4.46 -3.47 -8.35
CA GLN A 446 -5.45 -4.42 -7.83
C GLN A 446 -5.44 -4.47 -6.30
N ALA A 447 -4.26 -4.50 -5.68
CA ALA A 447 -4.11 -4.48 -4.23
C ALA A 447 -4.64 -3.17 -3.61
N LEU A 448 -4.39 -2.01 -4.23
CA LEU A 448 -4.90 -0.71 -3.78
C LEU A 448 -6.42 -0.60 -3.90
N ILE A 449 -7.01 -1.11 -4.98
CA ILE A 449 -8.47 -1.19 -5.12
C ILE A 449 -9.05 -2.09 -4.03
N TYR A 450 -8.43 -3.24 -3.75
CA TYR A 450 -8.86 -4.13 -2.68
C TYR A 450 -8.78 -3.46 -1.30
N ALA A 451 -7.69 -2.74 -1.02
CA ALA A 451 -7.52 -1.97 0.21
C ALA A 451 -8.66 -0.96 0.39
N ALA A 452 -9.04 -0.28 -0.69
CA ALA A 452 -10.17 0.65 -0.68
C ALA A 452 -11.49 -0.07 -0.39
N LYS A 453 -11.72 -1.26 -0.98
CA LYS A 453 -12.95 -2.06 -0.74
C LYS A 453 -13.12 -2.50 0.70
N VAL A 454 -12.03 -2.85 1.38
CA VAL A 454 -12.07 -3.42 2.73
C VAL A 454 -11.91 -2.39 3.85
N ALA A 455 -11.65 -1.12 3.52
CA ALA A 455 -11.35 -0.07 4.50
C ALA A 455 -12.41 0.11 5.59
N ARG A 456 -13.67 -0.29 5.34
CA ARG A 456 -14.75 -0.27 6.35
C ARG A 456 -14.52 -1.24 7.51
N THR A 457 -14.04 -2.45 7.22
CA THR A 457 -13.92 -3.56 8.16
C THR A 457 -12.70 -4.43 7.82
N PRO A 458 -11.49 -3.86 7.81
CA PRO A 458 -10.27 -4.54 7.36
C PRO A 458 -9.86 -5.73 8.23
N TYR A 459 -10.36 -5.84 9.46
CA TYR A 459 -10.10 -6.99 10.33
C TYR A 459 -11.09 -8.15 10.17
N LEU A 460 -12.08 -8.04 9.27
CA LEU A 460 -13.13 -9.05 9.06
C LEU A 460 -13.35 -9.38 7.59
N THR A 461 -13.57 -8.36 6.76
CA THR A 461 -13.92 -8.55 5.35
C THR A 461 -12.86 -9.33 4.55
N PRO A 462 -11.56 -9.17 4.81
CA PRO A 462 -10.54 -9.97 4.13
C PRO A 462 -10.53 -11.45 4.51
N MET A 463 -11.38 -11.93 5.43
CA MET A 463 -11.46 -13.37 5.75
C MET A 463 -12.39 -14.14 4.82
N GLY A 464 -13.28 -13.46 4.09
CA GLY A 464 -14.27 -14.13 3.24
C GLY A 464 -13.94 -14.12 1.74
N PRO A 465 -14.85 -14.70 0.92
CA PRO A 465 -14.60 -14.94 -0.50
C PRO A 465 -14.57 -13.66 -1.34
N ASP A 466 -13.67 -13.58 -2.31
CA ASP A 466 -13.66 -12.48 -3.28
C ASP A 466 -14.69 -12.72 -4.39
N VAL A 467 -15.24 -11.63 -4.93
CA VAL A 467 -16.20 -11.66 -6.05
C VAL A 467 -15.46 -11.40 -7.37
N LEU A 468 -15.39 -12.41 -8.23
CA LEU A 468 -14.69 -12.38 -9.53
C LEU A 468 -15.67 -12.52 -10.69
N ASP A 469 -15.26 -12.04 -11.87
CA ASP A 469 -16.00 -12.19 -13.14
C ASP A 469 -17.48 -11.80 -13.07
N LEU A 470 -17.79 -10.81 -12.23
CA LEU A 470 -19.14 -10.31 -11.99
C LEU A 470 -19.72 -9.68 -13.26
N ALA A 471 -20.84 -10.22 -13.75
CA ALA A 471 -21.47 -9.76 -14.98
C ALA A 471 -22.99 -9.87 -14.96
N VAL A 472 -23.63 -8.93 -15.67
CA VAL A 472 -25.07 -8.99 -16.02
C VAL A 472 -25.25 -9.20 -17.52
N SER A 473 -26.25 -10.00 -17.89
CA SER A 473 -26.60 -10.26 -19.29
C SER A 473 -28.13 -10.32 -19.49
N PRO A 474 -28.71 -9.44 -20.34
CA PRO A 474 -28.06 -8.31 -21.00
C PRO A 474 -27.70 -7.19 -20.01
N ALA A 475 -26.71 -6.35 -20.34
CA ALA A 475 -26.35 -5.17 -19.54
C ALA A 475 -27.38 -4.03 -19.62
N ALA A 476 -28.28 -4.09 -20.61
CA ALA A 476 -29.43 -3.20 -20.72
C ALA A 476 -30.70 -4.01 -21.00
N ALA A 477 -31.78 -3.72 -20.27
CA ALA A 477 -33.04 -4.44 -20.34
C ALA A 477 -34.24 -3.49 -20.24
N LEU A 478 -35.39 -3.88 -20.79
CA LEU A 478 -36.66 -3.20 -20.53
C LEU A 478 -37.19 -3.59 -19.14
N SER A 479 -37.99 -2.70 -18.53
CA SER A 479 -38.66 -3.05 -17.27
C SER A 479 -39.57 -4.27 -17.47
N GLY A 480 -39.35 -5.28 -16.62
CA GLY A 480 -40.03 -6.56 -16.67
C GLY A 480 -39.26 -7.69 -17.38
N GLU A 481 -38.17 -7.38 -18.10
CA GLU A 481 -37.29 -8.39 -18.69
C GLU A 481 -36.38 -9.01 -17.62
N ALA A 482 -36.10 -10.31 -17.77
CA ALA A 482 -35.19 -11.02 -16.90
C ALA A 482 -33.74 -10.72 -17.28
N VAL A 483 -32.92 -10.37 -16.30
CA VAL A 483 -31.46 -10.19 -16.47
C VAL A 483 -30.75 -11.28 -15.70
N ARG A 484 -29.82 -11.99 -16.35
CA ARG A 484 -28.98 -12.97 -15.68
C ARG A 484 -27.80 -12.27 -15.02
N LEU A 485 -27.56 -12.57 -13.75
CA LEU A 485 -26.39 -12.15 -12.97
C LEU A 485 -25.52 -13.39 -12.73
N LYS A 486 -24.21 -13.28 -12.96
CA LYS A 486 -23.22 -14.34 -12.72
C LYS A 486 -21.98 -13.79 -12.04
N SER A 487 -21.31 -14.63 -11.27
CA SER A 487 -20.02 -14.34 -10.62
C SER A 487 -19.35 -15.65 -10.20
N VAL A 488 -18.03 -15.62 -10.01
CA VAL A 488 -17.32 -16.62 -9.20
C VAL A 488 -17.07 -16.03 -7.81
N LEU A 489 -17.33 -16.80 -6.76
CA LEU A 489 -16.96 -16.47 -5.39
C LEU A 489 -15.76 -17.33 -4.99
N ASP A 490 -14.63 -16.74 -4.62
CA ASP A 490 -13.38 -17.48 -4.42
C ASP A 490 -12.74 -17.17 -3.07
N ASP A 491 -12.74 -18.16 -2.19
CA ASP A 491 -12.13 -18.08 -0.85
C ASP A 491 -10.65 -18.51 -0.83
N THR A 492 -10.05 -18.81 -1.97
CA THR A 492 -8.68 -19.36 -2.03
C THR A 492 -7.59 -18.30 -2.24
N ARG A 493 -7.98 -17.02 -2.39
CA ARG A 493 -7.10 -15.93 -2.87
C ARG A 493 -6.19 -15.33 -1.79
N TYR A 494 -5.33 -16.17 -1.23
CA TYR A 494 -4.33 -15.80 -0.24
C TYR A 494 -2.94 -16.26 -0.68
N SER A 495 -1.93 -15.41 -0.54
CA SER A 495 -0.55 -15.79 -0.85
C SER A 495 -0.05 -16.86 0.12
N THR A 496 0.62 -17.87 -0.45
CA THR A 496 1.26 -18.97 0.29
C THR A 496 2.78 -18.78 0.42
N ALA A 497 3.32 -17.63 -0.02
CA ALA A 497 4.75 -17.36 -0.03
C ALA A 497 5.41 -17.30 1.36
N ASN A 498 4.60 -17.18 2.42
CA ASN A 498 5.05 -17.25 3.81
C ASN A 498 3.95 -17.81 4.74
N GLY A 499 3.83 -19.13 4.72
CA GLY A 499 2.79 -19.87 5.43
C GLY A 499 1.50 -20.02 4.63
N VAL A 500 0.46 -20.55 5.26
CA VAL A 500 -0.84 -20.85 4.61
C VAL A 500 -1.97 -20.16 5.35
N GLU A 501 -3.03 -19.81 4.62
CA GLU A 501 -4.29 -19.30 5.17
C GLU A 501 -5.34 -20.42 5.19
N SER A 502 -6.22 -20.39 6.20
CA SER A 502 -7.36 -21.29 6.21
C SER A 502 -8.39 -20.81 5.20
N VAL A 503 -8.74 -21.68 4.26
CA VAL A 503 -9.79 -21.44 3.25
C VAL A 503 -11.00 -22.31 3.56
N GLN A 504 -12.18 -21.89 3.11
CA GLN A 504 -13.46 -22.52 3.43
C GLN A 504 -14.30 -22.63 2.16
N ASN A 505 -15.18 -23.63 2.12
CA ASN A 505 -16.21 -23.66 1.09
C ASN A 505 -17.06 -22.39 1.17
N VAL A 506 -17.46 -21.87 0.02
CA VAL A 506 -18.50 -20.84 -0.06
C VAL A 506 -19.78 -21.45 0.51
N ALA A 507 -20.53 -20.70 1.31
CA ALA A 507 -21.75 -21.17 1.97
C ALA A 507 -22.99 -20.37 1.57
N SER A 508 -22.83 -19.11 1.15
CA SER A 508 -23.93 -18.34 0.57
C SER A 508 -23.45 -17.20 -0.33
N ALA A 509 -24.35 -16.74 -1.19
CA ALA A 509 -24.13 -15.64 -2.12
C ALA A 509 -25.36 -14.72 -2.13
N GLN A 510 -25.13 -13.41 -2.11
CA GLN A 510 -26.21 -12.42 -2.11
C GLN A 510 -25.91 -11.26 -3.06
N TYR A 511 -26.96 -10.74 -3.67
CA TYR A 511 -26.92 -9.49 -4.42
C TYR A 511 -27.88 -8.42 -3.88
N TYR A 512 -27.58 -7.16 -4.16
CA TYR A 512 -28.34 -5.97 -3.78
C TYR A 512 -28.44 -5.02 -4.97
N ILE A 513 -29.52 -4.25 -5.05
CA ILE A 513 -29.73 -3.24 -6.09
C ILE A 513 -29.73 -1.85 -5.45
N ASP A 514 -28.86 -0.97 -5.93
CA ASP A 514 -28.64 0.44 -5.58
C ASP A 514 -28.21 0.74 -4.14
N VAL A 515 -28.70 -0.02 -3.16
CA VAL A 515 -28.38 0.15 -1.74
C VAL A 515 -27.39 -0.94 -1.33
N PRO A 516 -26.12 -0.62 -1.05
CA PRO A 516 -25.14 -1.63 -0.68
C PRO A 516 -25.41 -2.23 0.70
N PRO A 517 -24.88 -3.44 0.99
CA PRO A 517 -25.22 -4.22 2.19
C PRO A 517 -24.90 -3.54 3.54
N TRP A 518 -24.06 -2.50 3.54
CA TRP A 518 -23.63 -1.81 4.76
C TRP A 518 -24.38 -0.53 5.07
N VAL A 519 -25.15 0.01 4.11
CA VAL A 519 -25.90 1.24 4.32
C VAL A 519 -27.08 0.95 5.26
N THR A 520 -27.24 1.77 6.29
CA THR A 520 -28.27 1.58 7.32
C THR A 520 -29.39 2.63 7.27
N THR A 521 -29.21 3.71 6.51
CA THR A 521 -30.20 4.79 6.37
C THR A 521 -31.41 4.37 5.52
N THR A 522 -31.18 3.47 4.56
CA THR A 522 -32.21 2.78 3.78
C THR A 522 -31.96 1.30 3.94
N VAL A 523 -33.01 0.51 4.23
CA VAL A 523 -32.86 -0.94 4.46
C VAL A 523 -32.41 -1.61 3.17
N PRO A 524 -31.19 -2.18 3.09
CA PRO A 524 -30.74 -2.90 1.91
C PRO A 524 -31.52 -4.21 1.80
N VAL A 525 -31.99 -4.53 0.60
CA VAL A 525 -32.73 -5.77 0.34
C VAL A 525 -31.77 -6.80 -0.23
N ALA A 526 -31.49 -7.83 0.56
CA ALA A 526 -30.67 -8.96 0.14
C ALA A 526 -31.49 -9.92 -0.73
N HIS A 527 -30.94 -10.28 -1.89
CA HIS A 527 -31.47 -11.31 -2.77
C HIS A 527 -30.47 -12.47 -2.86
N ALA A 528 -30.95 -13.70 -2.75
CA ALA A 528 -30.07 -14.87 -2.85
C ALA A 528 -29.58 -15.08 -4.29
N MET A 529 -28.32 -15.47 -4.42
CA MET A 529 -27.81 -16.16 -5.61
C MET A 529 -27.69 -17.65 -5.30
N ILE A 530 -27.76 -18.49 -6.33
CA ILE A 530 -27.66 -19.94 -6.21
C ILE A 530 -26.36 -20.43 -6.87
N PRO A 531 -25.75 -21.51 -6.37
CA PRO A 531 -24.63 -22.14 -7.04
C PRO A 531 -25.11 -22.75 -8.35
N VAL A 532 -24.28 -22.69 -9.39
CA VAL A 532 -24.61 -23.12 -10.75
C VAL A 532 -24.80 -24.63 -10.83
N ASP A 533 -24.06 -25.40 -10.03
CA ASP A 533 -24.14 -26.86 -9.99
C ASP A 533 -25.21 -27.39 -9.00
N GLY A 534 -25.77 -26.50 -8.17
CA GLY A 534 -26.84 -26.78 -7.22
C GLY A 534 -26.41 -26.98 -5.77
N ALA A 535 -25.11 -26.91 -5.43
CA ALA A 535 -24.62 -27.02 -4.05
C ALA A 535 -23.55 -25.97 -3.74
N PHE A 536 -23.48 -25.52 -2.49
CA PHE A 536 -22.39 -24.69 -1.99
C PHE A 536 -21.37 -25.63 -1.34
N ASP A 537 -20.49 -26.23 -2.14
CA ASP A 537 -19.58 -27.29 -1.70
C ASP A 537 -18.12 -27.16 -2.18
N GLU A 538 -17.78 -26.03 -2.81
CA GLU A 538 -16.42 -25.72 -3.25
C GLU A 538 -15.87 -24.43 -2.59
N GLU A 539 -14.54 -24.33 -2.48
CA GLU A 539 -13.82 -23.14 -1.99
C GLU A 539 -13.89 -21.98 -3.00
N ALA A 540 -14.09 -22.31 -4.28
CA ALA A 540 -14.41 -21.37 -5.34
C ALA A 540 -15.70 -21.84 -6.02
N GLU A 541 -16.73 -20.99 -6.03
CA GLU A 541 -18.09 -21.37 -6.38
C GLU A 541 -18.66 -20.47 -7.48
N ASP A 542 -19.12 -21.08 -8.57
CA ASP A 542 -19.86 -20.39 -9.64
C ASP A 542 -21.29 -20.10 -9.16
N VAL A 543 -21.70 -18.83 -9.12
CA VAL A 543 -23.03 -18.43 -8.65
C VAL A 543 -23.81 -17.64 -9.70
N GLU A 544 -25.13 -17.83 -9.70
CA GLU A 544 -26.04 -17.09 -10.57
C GLU A 544 -27.35 -16.67 -9.92
N ALA A 545 -27.98 -15.66 -10.50
CA ALA A 545 -29.34 -15.23 -10.18
C ALA A 545 -30.06 -14.65 -11.40
N VAL A 546 -31.39 -14.56 -11.31
CA VAL A 546 -32.22 -13.80 -12.24
C VAL A 546 -32.68 -12.52 -11.55
N VAL A 547 -32.15 -11.39 -11.99
CA VAL A 547 -32.53 -10.06 -11.48
C VAL A 547 -33.85 -9.65 -12.12
N THR A 548 -34.88 -9.48 -11.30
CA THR A 548 -36.18 -8.96 -11.74
C THR A 548 -36.10 -7.44 -11.91
N THR A 549 -36.37 -6.97 -13.12
CA THR A 549 -36.35 -5.52 -13.44
C THR A 549 -37.70 -4.83 -13.23
N TRP A 550 -38.71 -5.57 -12.76
CA TRP A 550 -40.00 -5.01 -12.37
C TRP A 550 -39.82 -4.03 -11.21
N GLY A 551 -40.34 -2.81 -11.38
CA GLY A 551 -40.29 -1.76 -10.37
C GLY A 551 -38.98 -0.97 -10.32
N LEU A 552 -37.97 -1.35 -11.10
CA LEU A 552 -36.78 -0.53 -11.30
C LEU A 552 -37.11 0.67 -12.20
N SER A 553 -36.64 1.85 -11.80
CA SER A 553 -36.80 3.08 -12.58
C SER A 553 -36.00 3.02 -13.88
N THR A 554 -36.40 3.77 -14.90
CA THR A 554 -35.54 3.98 -16.08
C THR A 554 -34.23 4.65 -15.66
N GLY A 555 -33.10 4.10 -16.09
CA GLY A 555 -31.78 4.62 -15.78
C GLY A 555 -30.76 3.54 -15.42
N ARG A 556 -29.63 3.99 -14.87
CA ARG A 556 -28.56 3.11 -14.41
C ARG A 556 -28.80 2.70 -12.96
N HIS A 557 -28.64 1.40 -12.71
CA HIS A 557 -28.68 0.78 -11.40
C HIS A 557 -27.33 0.13 -11.10
N THR A 558 -26.97 0.07 -9.82
CA THR A 558 -25.75 -0.63 -9.35
C THR A 558 -26.15 -1.93 -8.68
N VAL A 559 -25.65 -3.05 -9.21
CA VAL A 559 -25.87 -4.38 -8.62
C VAL A 559 -24.64 -4.78 -7.83
N PHE A 560 -24.76 -4.89 -6.52
CA PHE A 560 -23.69 -5.34 -5.63
C PHE A 560 -23.80 -6.85 -5.41
N VAL A 561 -22.68 -7.56 -5.35
CA VAL A 561 -22.60 -8.98 -5.00
C VAL A 561 -21.59 -9.17 -3.88
N ARG A 562 -21.85 -10.13 -2.99
CA ARG A 562 -20.88 -10.63 -1.99
C ARG A 562 -21.12 -12.10 -1.66
N GLY A 563 -20.05 -12.79 -1.30
CA GLY A 563 -20.06 -14.17 -0.79
C GLY A 563 -19.89 -14.25 0.72
N GLN A 564 -20.37 -15.34 1.31
CA GLN A 564 -20.07 -15.74 2.68
C GLN A 564 -19.46 -17.15 2.66
N ASP A 565 -18.37 -17.35 3.39
CA ASP A 565 -17.76 -18.65 3.58
C ASP A 565 -18.50 -19.52 4.62
N ALA A 566 -18.09 -20.79 4.76
CA ALA A 566 -18.63 -21.73 5.74
C ALA A 566 -18.27 -21.41 7.20
N ALA A 567 -17.29 -20.53 7.45
CA ALA A 567 -16.99 -20.00 8.79
C ALA A 567 -17.87 -18.78 9.15
N GLY A 568 -18.64 -18.26 8.20
CA GLY A 568 -19.56 -17.15 8.37
C GLY A 568 -18.96 -15.78 8.04
N HIS A 569 -17.77 -15.69 7.43
CA HIS A 569 -17.18 -14.41 7.04
C HIS A 569 -17.72 -13.94 5.69
N TRP A 570 -18.15 -12.67 5.64
CA TRP A 570 -18.56 -12.02 4.41
C TRP A 570 -17.35 -11.35 3.76
N GLY A 571 -17.10 -11.69 2.50
CA GLY A 571 -16.03 -11.11 1.71
C GLY A 571 -16.32 -9.70 1.20
N ALA A 572 -15.33 -9.11 0.53
CA ALA A 572 -15.44 -7.79 -0.06
C ALA A 572 -16.50 -7.79 -1.18
N PRO A 573 -17.44 -6.84 -1.19
CA PRO A 573 -18.41 -6.75 -2.26
C PRO A 573 -17.75 -6.25 -3.56
N SER A 574 -18.24 -6.74 -4.70
CA SER A 574 -18.00 -6.12 -6.01
C SER A 574 -19.33 -5.68 -6.63
N ALA A 575 -19.28 -4.80 -7.62
CA ALA A 575 -20.46 -4.27 -8.27
C ALA A 575 -20.39 -4.30 -9.81
N VAL A 576 -21.56 -4.28 -10.45
CA VAL A 576 -21.71 -4.13 -11.89
C VAL A 576 -22.91 -3.23 -12.20
N PHE A 577 -22.86 -2.50 -13.31
CA PHE A 577 -23.97 -1.67 -13.75
C PHE A 577 -25.02 -2.46 -14.54
N LEU A 578 -26.29 -2.17 -14.26
CA LEU A 578 -27.45 -2.60 -15.04
C LEU A 578 -28.22 -1.37 -15.54
N HIS A 579 -28.55 -1.30 -16.83
CA HIS A 579 -29.33 -0.22 -17.40
C HIS A 579 -30.77 -0.62 -17.71
N ILE A 580 -31.75 0.08 -17.13
CA ILE A 580 -33.17 -0.09 -17.43
C ILE A 580 -33.59 0.95 -18.45
N GLN A 581 -34.00 0.47 -19.63
CA GLN A 581 -34.43 1.31 -20.73
C GLN A 581 -35.82 1.90 -20.48
N GLY A 582 -36.03 3.14 -20.93
CA GLY A 582 -37.36 3.76 -20.93
C GLY A 582 -38.25 3.13 -22.01
N PRO A 583 -39.59 3.34 -21.94
CA PRO A 583 -40.46 2.96 -23.04
C PRO A 583 -39.94 3.62 -24.33
N ALA A 584 -39.81 2.81 -25.39
CA ALA A 584 -39.29 3.27 -26.67
C ALA A 584 -40.02 4.57 -27.07
N GLN A 585 -39.28 5.66 -27.26
CA GLN A 585 -39.88 6.84 -27.88
C GLN A 585 -40.28 6.44 -29.30
N ASP A 586 -41.57 6.47 -29.58
CA ASP A 586 -42.11 6.25 -30.91
C ASP A 586 -41.35 7.15 -31.92
N PRO A 587 -40.64 6.60 -32.92
CA PRO A 587 -39.96 7.40 -33.92
C PRO A 587 -40.91 8.30 -34.72
N HIS A 588 -42.23 8.08 -34.64
CA HIS A 588 -43.25 8.92 -35.28
C HIS A 588 -43.59 10.22 -34.54
N LEU A 589 -43.02 10.50 -33.36
CA LEU A 589 -43.22 11.78 -32.66
C LEU A 589 -42.19 12.88 -33.02
N ARG A 590 -41.34 12.64 -34.03
CA ARG A 590 -40.52 13.72 -34.62
C ARG A 590 -41.28 14.35 -35.80
N TYR A 591 -41.47 15.67 -35.72
CA TYR A 591 -42.10 16.60 -36.68
C TYR A 591 -43.62 16.85 -36.54
N LEU A 592 -43.97 17.68 -35.56
CA LEU A 592 -44.90 18.78 -35.82
C LEU A 592 -44.20 20.10 -35.46
N PRO A 593 -43.75 20.91 -36.45
CA PRO A 593 -43.29 22.25 -36.14
C PRO A 593 -44.49 23.06 -35.60
N MET A 594 -44.35 23.57 -34.38
CA MET A 594 -45.23 24.62 -33.87
C MET A 594 -45.06 25.85 -34.77
N VAL A 595 -45.96 26.04 -35.72
CA VAL A 595 -46.13 27.33 -36.39
C VAL A 595 -46.81 28.26 -35.39
N GLY A 596 -46.00 29.10 -34.73
CA GLY A 596 -46.48 30.22 -33.97
C GLY A 596 -47.23 31.19 -34.89
N ARG A 597 -48.52 31.41 -34.63
CA ARG A 597 -49.25 32.54 -35.18
C ARG A 597 -48.72 33.82 -34.54
N SER A 598 -47.71 34.44 -35.14
CA SER A 598 -47.30 35.81 -34.86
C SER A 598 -47.83 36.74 -35.95
N GLY A 599 -48.76 37.62 -35.56
CA GLY A 599 -48.93 38.99 -36.05
C GLY A 599 -49.00 39.24 -37.55
N LEU A 600 -50.21 39.23 -38.12
CA LEU A 600 -50.53 40.07 -39.26
C LEU A 600 -50.70 41.51 -38.74
N ALA A 601 -49.64 42.32 -38.88
CA ALA A 601 -49.75 43.77 -38.80
C ALA A 601 -50.34 44.26 -40.13
N ALA A 602 -51.58 44.73 -40.09
CA ALA A 602 -52.15 45.55 -41.14
C ALA A 602 -51.63 46.97 -40.98
N GLY A 603 -50.86 47.44 -41.96
CA GLY A 603 -50.81 48.86 -42.28
C GLY A 603 -51.72 49.07 -43.48
N ASP A 604 -52.71 49.95 -43.35
CA ASP A 604 -53.03 50.90 -44.42
C ASP A 604 -53.81 52.11 -43.90
N GLU A 605 -53.61 53.20 -44.62
CA GLU A 605 -53.87 54.60 -44.37
C GLU A 605 -55.36 55.01 -44.32
N SER A 606 -55.56 56.21 -43.75
CA SER A 606 -56.38 57.31 -44.28
C SER A 606 -57.57 57.81 -43.43
N ARG A 607 -57.50 59.14 -43.24
CA ARG A 607 -58.49 60.13 -42.79
C ARG A 607 -58.68 60.38 -41.30
#